data_AF-A0A7Y0LYV3-F1
#
_entry.id   AF-A0A7Y0LYV3-F1
#
_cell.length_a   1.000
_cell.length_b   1.000
_cell.length_c   1.000
_cell.angle_alpha   90.00
_cell.angle_beta   90.00
_cell.angle_gamma   90.00
#
_symmetry.space_group_name_H-M   'P 1'
#
loop_
_entity.id
_entity.type
_entity.pdbx_description
1 polymer ?
#
loop_
_entity_poly.entity_id
_entity_poly.type
_entity_poly.pdbx_seq_one_letter_code
_entity_poly.pdbx_strand_id
1 'polypeptide(L)'
;MVDPSLERSAPRSETSYLPPAVPWTNHGHTLAAWVTVTLVLVGGVVSAVGVIIAVPSMVWAGLAVVLVGLVAGKALQVAGYGQGGKKTLAKQARARAEGRGH
;
A
#
# COMPACT_ATOMS: atom_id res chain seq x y z
N MET A 1 2.03 -55.00 15.40
CA MET A 1 2.81 -54.54 14.23
C MET A 1 2.06 -53.37 13.64
N VAL A 2 2.46 -52.16 14.02
CA VAL A 2 1.83 -50.90 13.55
C VAL A 2 2.16 -50.75 12.08
N ASP A 3 1.16 -50.50 11.24
CA ASP A 3 1.35 -50.33 9.81
C ASP A 3 2.04 -48.98 9.51
N PRO A 4 3.27 -48.95 8.96
CA PRO A 4 3.97 -47.72 8.57
C PRO A 4 3.28 -46.98 7.40
N SER A 5 2.23 -47.54 6.79
CA SER A 5 1.41 -46.82 5.80
C SER A 5 0.61 -45.65 6.40
N LEU A 6 0.30 -45.71 7.70
CA LEU A 6 -0.42 -44.63 8.42
C LEU A 6 0.48 -43.43 8.72
N GLU A 7 1.80 -43.62 8.85
CA GLU A 7 2.77 -42.53 9.00
C GLU A 7 3.00 -41.75 7.69
N ARG A 8 2.63 -42.34 6.55
CA ARG A 8 2.65 -41.67 5.23
C ARG A 8 1.41 -40.81 4.98
N SER A 9 0.74 -40.37 6.05
CA SER A 9 -0.25 -39.29 6.01
C SER A 9 0.33 -38.02 6.62
N ALA A 10 1.50 -37.59 6.15
CA ALA A 10 1.88 -36.19 6.30
C ALA A 10 0.74 -35.36 5.68
N PRO A 11 0.09 -34.46 6.43
CA PRO A 11 -1.10 -33.78 5.97
C PRO A 11 -0.76 -33.00 4.70
N ARG A 12 -1.19 -33.51 3.56
CA ARG A 12 -1.11 -32.87 2.24
C ARG A 12 -2.12 -31.71 2.12
N SER A 13 -2.35 -31.02 3.23
CA SER A 13 -3.38 -29.99 3.41
C SER A 13 -2.81 -28.58 3.57
N GLU A 14 -1.50 -28.43 3.78
CA GLU A 14 -0.91 -27.11 4.07
C GLU A 14 -0.53 -26.29 2.81
N THR A 15 -0.53 -26.92 1.63
CA THR A 15 -0.30 -26.26 0.33
C THR A 15 -1.54 -26.16 -0.56
N SER A 16 -2.71 -26.59 -0.07
CA SER A 16 -3.91 -26.82 -0.91
C SER A 16 -5.02 -25.75 -0.74
N TYR A 17 -4.75 -24.66 -0.02
CA TYR A 17 -5.71 -23.55 0.14
C TYR A 17 -5.04 -22.17 0.00
N LEU A 18 -4.16 -22.02 -0.98
CA LEU A 18 -3.75 -20.68 -1.40
C LEU A 18 -4.72 -20.22 -2.49
N PRO A 19 -5.33 -19.03 -2.33
CA PRO A 19 -6.09 -18.46 -3.43
C PRO A 19 -5.19 -18.38 -4.66
N PRO A 20 -5.73 -18.56 -5.88
CA PRO A 20 -4.95 -18.55 -7.12
C PRO A 20 -4.19 -17.22 -7.35
N ALA A 21 -4.47 -16.19 -6.56
CA ALA A 21 -3.71 -14.96 -6.47
C ALA A 21 -3.01 -14.85 -5.10
N VAL A 22 -1.68 -14.81 -5.12
CA VAL A 22 -0.90 -14.36 -3.97
C VAL A 22 -1.33 -12.93 -3.59
N PRO A 23 -1.68 -12.67 -2.31
CA PRO A 23 -1.99 -11.32 -1.87
C PRO A 23 -0.87 -10.35 -2.22
N TRP A 24 -1.22 -9.10 -2.47
CA TRP A 24 -0.22 -8.08 -2.72
C TRP A 24 0.64 -7.87 -1.46
N THR A 25 1.95 -8.12 -1.55
CA THR A 25 2.92 -7.84 -0.46
C THR A 25 2.96 -6.36 -0.08
N ASN A 26 2.51 -5.49 -0.98
CA ASN A 26 2.36 -4.09 -0.69
C ASN A 26 1.05 -3.86 0.08
N HIS A 27 1.13 -3.91 1.41
CA HIS A 27 0.03 -3.67 2.36
C HIS A 27 -0.38 -2.18 2.46
N GLY A 28 -0.46 -1.47 1.33
CA GLY A 28 -0.68 -0.03 1.30
C GLY A 28 0.59 0.81 1.40
N HIS A 29 1.76 0.18 1.47
CA HIS A 29 3.08 0.81 1.49
C HIS A 29 3.58 1.30 0.12
N THR A 30 2.68 1.63 -0.82
CA THR A 30 3.06 2.24 -2.10
C THR A 30 3.56 3.68 -1.88
N LEU A 31 4.48 4.12 -2.72
CA LEU A 31 4.93 5.52 -2.70
C LEU A 31 3.78 6.47 -3.06
N ALA A 32 2.92 6.10 -4.02
CA ALA A 32 1.75 6.91 -4.38
C ALA A 32 0.78 7.11 -3.19
N ALA A 33 0.51 6.04 -2.42
CA ALA A 33 -0.39 6.10 -1.26
C ALA A 33 0.17 6.99 -0.15
N TRP A 34 1.43 6.78 0.25
CA TRP A 34 2.04 7.58 1.33
C TRP A 34 2.17 9.05 0.97
N VAL A 35 2.57 9.38 -0.26
CA VAL A 35 2.62 10.79 -0.73
C VAL A 35 1.24 11.44 -0.65
N THR A 36 0.21 10.75 -1.13
CA THR A 36 -1.17 11.26 -1.10
C THR A 36 -1.63 11.47 0.35
N VAL A 37 -1.47 10.46 1.21
CA VAL A 37 -1.88 10.51 2.62
C VAL A 37 -1.18 11.63 3.37
N THR A 38 0.14 11.76 3.25
CA THR A 38 0.89 12.80 3.95
C THR A 38 0.43 14.19 3.53
N LEU A 39 0.24 14.45 2.23
CA LEU A 39 -0.20 15.77 1.76
C LEU A 39 -1.64 16.09 2.18
N VAL A 40 -2.56 15.12 2.12
CA VAL A 40 -3.94 15.31 2.58
C VAL A 40 -3.98 15.56 4.08
N LEU A 41 -3.21 14.81 4.88
CA LEU A 41 -3.14 15.01 6.33
C LEU A 41 -2.54 16.37 6.70
N VAL A 42 -1.41 16.75 6.08
CA VAL A 42 -0.77 18.05 6.34
C VAL A 42 -1.71 19.19 5.93
N GLY A 43 -2.32 19.14 4.74
CA GLY A 43 -3.26 20.14 4.29
C GLY A 43 -4.51 20.22 5.17
N GLY A 44 -5.01 19.07 5.64
CA GLY A 44 -6.12 18.98 6.59
C GLY A 44 -5.79 19.61 7.95
N VAL A 45 -4.61 19.31 8.49
CA VAL A 45 -4.13 19.91 9.76
C VAL A 45 -3.97 21.42 9.62
N VAL A 46 -3.33 21.90 8.55
CA VAL A 46 -3.19 23.34 8.28
C VAL A 46 -4.56 24.01 8.17
N SER A 47 -5.51 23.37 7.49
CA SER A 47 -6.87 23.89 7.35
C SER A 47 -7.59 23.94 8.70
N ALA A 48 -7.51 22.87 9.49
CA ALA A 48 -8.12 22.80 10.82
C ALA A 48 -7.55 23.87 11.76
N VAL A 49 -6.23 24.07 11.78
CA VAL A 49 -5.59 25.15 12.54
C VAL A 49 -6.11 26.52 12.07
N GLY A 50 -6.18 26.75 10.75
CA GLY A 50 -6.72 27.99 10.19
C GLY A 50 -8.15 28.29 10.63
N VAL A 51 -9.00 27.26 10.76
CA VAL A 51 -10.36 27.40 11.31
C VAL A 51 -10.31 27.77 12.79
N ILE A 52 -9.47 27.12 13.61
CA ILE A 52 -9.36 27.37 15.06
C ILE A 52 -8.95 28.82 15.34
N ILE A 53 -8.01 29.38 14.57
CA ILE A 53 -7.52 30.75 14.76
C ILE A 53 -8.26 31.80 13.92
N ALA A 54 -9.36 31.42 13.25
CA ALA A 54 -10.15 32.28 12.37
C ALA A 54 -9.34 33.02 11.29
N VAL A 55 -8.41 32.32 10.63
CA VAL A 55 -7.61 32.85 9.52
C VAL A 55 -8.02 32.15 8.21
N PRO A 56 -8.92 32.75 7.40
CA PRO A 56 -9.45 32.11 6.19
C PRO A 56 -8.39 31.80 5.14
N SER A 57 -7.35 32.65 5.00
CA SER A 57 -6.26 32.42 4.05
C SER A 57 -5.49 31.13 4.34
N MET A 58 -5.33 30.77 5.61
CA MET A 58 -4.66 29.54 6.03
C MET A 58 -5.50 28.29 5.73
N VAL A 59 -6.83 28.41 5.79
CA VAL A 59 -7.76 27.36 5.35
C VAL A 59 -7.59 27.10 3.85
N TRP A 60 -7.59 28.15 3.03
CA TRP A 60 -7.38 28.00 1.59
C TRP A 60 -6.00 27.46 1.22
N ALA A 61 -4.95 27.86 1.96
CA ALA A 61 -3.62 27.29 1.80
C ALA A 61 -3.61 25.78 2.09
N GLY A 62 -4.24 25.34 3.18
CA GLY A 62 -4.38 23.93 3.51
C GLY A 62 -5.17 23.14 2.46
N LEU A 63 -6.30 23.67 1.97
CA LEU A 63 -7.06 23.08 0.88
C LEU A 63 -6.24 22.96 -0.41
N ALA A 64 -5.44 23.97 -0.75
CA ALA A 64 -4.56 23.90 -1.92
C ALA A 64 -3.55 22.74 -1.80
N VAL A 65 -2.98 22.52 -0.61
CA VAL A 65 -2.08 21.40 -0.34
C VAL A 65 -2.80 20.05 -0.49
N VAL A 66 -4.05 19.93 -0.02
CA VAL A 66 -4.87 18.72 -0.22
C VAL A 66 -5.05 18.44 -1.72
N LEU A 67 -5.42 19.45 -2.51
CA LEU A 67 -5.60 19.31 -3.96
C LEU A 67 -4.31 18.87 -4.65
N VAL A 68 -3.16 19.47 -4.30
CA VAL A 68 -1.85 19.05 -4.80
C VAL A 68 -1.56 17.60 -4.44
N GLY A 69 -1.91 17.16 -3.22
CA GLY A 69 -1.77 15.77 -2.79
C GLY A 69 -2.54 14.78 -3.66
N LEU A 70 -3.80 15.10 -4.00
CA LEU A 70 -4.62 14.26 -4.86
C LEU A 70 -4.06 14.18 -6.29
N VAL A 71 -3.62 15.31 -6.84
CA VAL A 71 -3.03 15.37 -8.19
C VAL A 71 -1.71 14.60 -8.23
N ALA A 72 -0.82 14.81 -7.27
CA ALA A 72 0.45 14.09 -7.16
C ALA A 72 0.23 12.58 -6.98
N GLY A 73 -0.74 12.19 -6.15
CA GLY A 73 -1.15 10.80 -5.96
C GLY A 73 -1.59 10.13 -7.25
N LYS A 74 -2.48 10.77 -8.01
CA LYS A 74 -2.92 10.27 -9.32
C LYS A 74 -1.78 10.23 -10.33
N ALA A 75 -0.93 11.24 -10.39
CA ALA A 75 0.24 11.25 -11.27
C ALA A 75 1.19 10.07 -10.96
N LEU A 76 1.48 9.81 -9.69
CA LEU A 76 2.31 8.69 -9.24
C LEU A 76 1.66 7.33 -9.51
N GLN A 77 0.33 7.24 -9.36
CA GLN A 77 -0.42 6.04 -9.71
C GLN A 77 -0.28 5.71 -11.19
N VAL A 78 -0.48 6.70 -12.07
CA VAL A 78 -0.33 6.57 -13.53
C VAL A 78 1.11 6.24 -13.92
N ALA A 79 2.10 6.83 -13.25
CA ALA A 79 3.51 6.50 -13.42
C ALA A 79 3.90 5.10 -12.93
N GLY A 80 2.96 4.35 -12.32
CA GLY A 80 3.15 2.96 -11.93
C GLY A 80 3.73 2.76 -10.52
N TYR A 81 3.75 3.82 -9.70
CA TYR A 81 4.14 3.76 -8.28
C TYR A 81 2.97 3.41 -7.35
N GLY A 82 1.75 3.29 -7.89
CA GLY A 82 0.58 2.81 -7.16
C GLY A 82 0.54 1.29 -6.98
N GLN A 83 -0.50 0.81 -6.32
CA GLN A 83 -0.74 -0.62 -6.14
C GLN A 83 -1.02 -1.28 -7.48
N GLY A 84 -0.38 -2.42 -7.75
CA GLY A 84 -0.46 -3.10 -9.05
C GLY A 84 0.22 -2.36 -10.21
N GLY A 85 0.91 -1.23 -9.94
CA GLY A 85 1.65 -0.48 -10.95
C GLY A 85 2.94 -1.19 -11.39
N LYS A 86 3.37 -0.97 -12.64
CA LYS A 86 4.54 -1.64 -13.25
C LYS A 86 5.81 -1.58 -12.38
N LYS A 87 6.07 -0.45 -11.72
CA LYS A 87 7.25 -0.27 -10.85
C LYS A 87 7.10 -1.02 -9.52
N THR A 88 5.91 -0.96 -8.91
CA THR A 88 5.60 -1.70 -7.69
C THR A 88 5.67 -3.21 -7.92
N LEU A 89 5.15 -3.71 -9.04
CA LEU A 89 5.24 -5.12 -9.44
C LEU A 89 6.68 -5.56 -9.67
N ALA A 90 7.48 -4.76 -10.39
CA ALA A 90 8.90 -5.05 -10.59
C ALA A 90 9.68 -5.15 -9.27
N LYS A 91 9.34 -4.30 -8.28
CA LYS A 91 9.92 -4.36 -6.94
C LYS A 91 9.53 -5.65 -6.21
N GLN A 92 8.26 -6.04 -6.29
CA GLN A 92 7.77 -7.30 -5.71
C GLN A 92 8.42 -8.52 -6.37
N ALA A 93 8.59 -8.53 -7.69
CA ALA A 93 9.25 -9.61 -8.41
C ALA A 93 10.72 -9.76 -7.99
N ARG A 94 11.45 -8.65 -7.80
CA ARG A 94 12.82 -8.66 -7.26
C ARG A 94 12.88 -9.21 -5.83
N ALA A 95 11.98 -8.75 -4.96
CA ALA A 95 11.93 -9.25 -3.58
C ALA A 95 11.65 -10.77 -3.51
N ARG A 96 10.82 -11.29 -4.41
CA ARG A 96 10.58 -12.73 -4.56
C ARG A 96 11.82 -13.48 -5.04
N ALA A 97 12.55 -12.94 -6.02
CA ALA A 97 13.79 -13.55 -6.52
C ALA A 97 14.90 -13.58 -5.46
N GLU A 98 14.91 -12.60 -4.54
CA GLU A 98 15.83 -12.53 -3.39
C GLU A 98 15.42 -13.43 -2.21
N GLY A 99 14.28 -14.14 -2.28
CA GLY A 99 13.78 -14.98 -1.17
C GLY A 99 13.26 -14.18 0.05
N ARG A 100 12.98 -12.89 -0.11
CA ARG A 100 12.55 -11.98 0.97
C ARG A 100 11.04 -11.85 1.10
N GLY A 101 10.27 -12.68 0.42
CA GLY A 101 8.82 -12.75 0.55
C GLY A 101 8.44 -13.77 1.63
N HIS A 102 8.47 -13.34 2.89
CA HIS A 102 7.90 -14.09 4.01
C HIS A 102 6.40 -13.81 4.10
#